data_AF-A0A6I6DM62-F1
#
_entry.id   AF-A0A6I6DM62-F1
#
_cell.length_a   1.000
_cell.length_b   1.000
_cell.length_c   1.000
_cell.angle_alpha   90.00
_cell.angle_beta   90.00
_cell.angle_gamma   90.00
#
_symmetry.space_group_name_H-M   'P 1'
#
loop_
_entity.id
_entity.type
_entity.pdbx_description
1 polymer ?
#
loop_
_entity_poly.entity_id
_entity_poly.type
_entity_poly.pdbx_seq_one_letter_code
_entity_poly.pdbx_strand_id
1 'polypeptide(L)'
;MPRQPRVKSESGIYHVMLRGVRKQDIFHDDEDCLRFLTTIKRYKKQSQINVYGWCLMGNHVHLLLKEGNENISTTMKRIGVSYVWFYNQKYKTVGHLFQDRYKSEQIETDEYLLTVIRYIHQNPVKAGFAKTPASWRWSSCFGYYGKEYEPVALLDDQLILGLFAHNQTVARDEFKDFNEIKNDDQCLDDKYIKKLTDEEALQEINKLQLGLDLEAIKKLPKTKRNVIISQIKTIEGLTQRQIARILNISENVIFKA
;
A
#
# COMPACT_ATOMS: atom_id res chain seq x y z
N MET A 1 -17.28 11.87 -3.03
CA MET A 1 -17.48 11.85 -1.57
C MET A 1 -16.43 12.72 -0.91
N PRO A 2 -16.77 13.50 0.13
CA PRO A 2 -15.78 14.19 0.95
C PRO A 2 -14.81 13.16 1.55
N ARG A 3 -13.52 13.50 1.57
CA ARG A 3 -12.48 12.60 2.06
C ARG A 3 -12.52 12.53 3.59
N GLN A 4 -12.36 11.34 4.15
CA GLN A 4 -12.21 11.16 5.59
C GLN A 4 -10.85 11.71 6.07
N PRO A 5 -10.81 12.40 7.23
CA PRO A 5 -9.56 12.76 7.89
C PRO A 5 -8.73 11.52 8.21
N ARG A 6 -7.40 11.65 8.24
CA ARG A 6 -6.55 10.56 8.74
C ARG A 6 -6.66 10.50 10.26
N VAL A 7 -6.79 9.30 10.79
CA VAL A 7 -6.70 9.07 12.23
C VAL A 7 -5.24 9.26 12.65
N LYS A 8 -5.04 10.02 13.72
CA LYS A 8 -3.72 10.23 14.31
C LYS A 8 -3.35 9.02 15.17
N SER A 9 -2.09 8.61 15.12
CA SER A 9 -1.56 7.56 15.97
C SER A 9 -1.19 8.11 17.34
N GLU A 10 -1.40 7.33 18.39
CA GLU A 10 -0.95 7.66 19.75
C GLU A 10 0.56 7.44 19.89
N SER A 11 1.08 6.36 19.33
CA SER A 11 2.53 6.10 19.27
C SER A 11 3.29 7.06 18.34
N GLY A 12 2.57 7.68 17.39
CA GLY A 12 3.12 8.48 16.30
C GLY A 12 3.79 7.65 15.21
N ILE A 13 3.63 6.32 15.21
CA ILE A 13 4.22 5.40 14.24
C ILE A 13 3.17 5.02 13.17
N TYR A 14 3.59 5.04 11.92
CA TYR A 14 2.73 4.76 10.78
C TYR A 14 3.39 3.81 9.79
N HIS A 15 2.61 2.84 9.30
CA HIS A 15 2.86 2.20 8.01
C HIS A 15 2.37 3.15 6.93
N VAL A 16 3.22 3.50 5.97
CA VAL A 16 2.91 4.46 4.89
C VAL A 16 3.13 3.80 3.54
N MET A 17 2.19 4.01 2.62
CA MET A 17 2.33 3.56 1.22
C MET A 17 2.09 4.70 0.23
N LEU A 18 3.03 4.88 -0.71
CA LEU A 18 2.92 5.78 -1.87
C LEU A 18 2.95 4.96 -3.16
N ARG A 19 2.15 5.35 -4.15
CA ARG A 19 2.00 4.59 -5.40
C ARG A 19 1.89 5.48 -6.62
N GLY A 20 2.49 5.04 -7.73
CA GLY A 20 2.40 5.68 -9.03
C GLY A 20 0.98 5.72 -9.57
N VAL A 21 0.63 6.83 -10.24
CA VAL A 21 -0.63 6.96 -10.95
C VAL A 21 -0.76 5.84 -11.99
N ARG A 22 -1.97 5.29 -12.16
CA ARG A 22 -2.20 4.13 -13.06
C ARG A 22 -1.33 2.90 -12.74
N LYS A 23 -0.81 2.79 -11.51
CA LYS A 23 0.15 1.75 -11.10
C LYS A 23 1.42 1.70 -11.95
N GLN A 24 1.75 2.82 -12.60
CA GLN A 24 2.97 2.94 -13.39
C GLN A 24 4.20 2.88 -12.49
N ASP A 25 5.32 2.43 -13.05
CA ASP A 25 6.59 2.44 -12.35
C ASP A 25 7.03 3.87 -12.01
N ILE A 26 7.52 4.03 -10.80
CA ILE A 26 8.02 5.28 -10.23
C ILE A 26 9.53 5.22 -9.99
N PHE A 27 10.13 4.04 -10.18
CA PHE A 27 11.58 3.79 -10.18
C PHE A 27 11.93 2.96 -11.42
N HIS A 28 12.66 3.55 -12.36
CA HIS A 28 13.08 2.88 -13.61
C HIS A 28 14.54 2.42 -13.55
N ASP A 29 15.33 3.04 -12.69
CA ASP A 29 16.73 2.71 -12.46
C ASP A 29 17.15 2.98 -11.00
N ASP A 30 18.42 2.76 -10.72
CA ASP A 30 18.97 2.84 -9.36
C ASP A 30 19.08 4.26 -8.81
N GLU A 31 19.27 5.22 -9.70
CA GLU A 31 19.38 6.63 -9.31
C GLU A 31 18.04 7.11 -8.75
N ASP A 32 16.93 6.65 -9.33
CA ASP A 32 15.59 6.94 -8.82
C ASP A 32 15.42 6.47 -7.38
N CYS A 33 15.79 5.21 -7.12
CA CYS A 33 15.74 4.61 -5.79
C CYS A 33 16.62 5.37 -4.80
N LEU A 34 17.89 5.62 -5.15
CA LEU A 34 18.83 6.37 -4.32
C LEU A 34 18.35 7.79 -4.06
N ARG A 35 17.79 8.46 -5.06
CA ARG A 35 17.28 9.82 -4.93
C ARG A 35 16.09 9.87 -3.98
N PHE A 36 15.21 8.87 -4.02
CA PHE A 36 14.10 8.79 -3.09
C PHE A 36 14.57 8.56 -1.65
N LEU A 37 15.47 7.59 -1.42
CA LEU A 37 16.01 7.33 -0.08
C LEU A 37 16.83 8.52 0.46
N THR A 38 17.60 9.20 -0.40
CA THR A 38 18.31 10.43 -0.04
C THR A 38 17.34 11.55 0.32
N THR A 39 16.20 11.64 -0.37
CA THR A 39 15.14 12.59 -0.04
C THR A 39 14.54 12.29 1.33
N ILE A 40 14.29 11.01 1.66
CA ILE A 40 13.87 10.61 3.00
C ILE A 40 14.94 10.99 4.03
N LYS A 41 16.22 10.65 3.81
CA LYS A 41 17.32 10.99 4.73
C LYS A 41 17.41 12.50 5.00
N ARG A 42 17.19 13.33 3.98
CA ARG A 42 17.15 14.79 4.15
C ARG A 42 16.02 15.21 5.09
N TYR A 43 14.81 14.71 4.88
CA TYR A 43 13.67 15.07 5.72
C TYR A 43 13.65 14.37 7.08
N LYS A 44 14.32 13.22 7.22
CA LYS A 44 14.70 12.63 8.50
C LYS A 44 15.43 13.64 9.37
N LYS A 45 16.46 14.29 8.82
CA LYS A 45 17.22 15.31 9.56
C LYS A 45 16.41 16.58 9.85
N GLN A 46 15.65 17.08 8.87
CA GLN A 46 14.92 18.35 9.00
C GLN A 46 13.70 18.24 9.92
N SER A 47 12.96 17.14 9.81
CA SER A 47 11.69 16.92 10.51
C SER A 47 11.85 16.04 11.76
N GLN A 48 13.06 15.53 12.01
CA GLN A 48 13.40 14.61 13.12
C GLN A 48 12.50 13.35 13.17
N ILE A 49 12.07 12.85 12.01
CA ILE A 49 11.33 11.59 11.94
C ILE A 49 12.27 10.41 12.20
N ASN A 50 11.75 9.31 12.74
CA ASN A 50 12.47 8.03 12.70
C ASN A 50 12.03 7.19 11.51
N VAL A 51 12.98 6.47 10.93
CA VAL A 51 12.78 5.58 9.78
C VAL A 51 13.12 4.17 10.22
N TYR A 52 12.08 3.40 10.55
CA TYR A 52 12.21 2.04 11.07
C TYR A 52 12.27 0.99 9.95
N GLY A 53 11.74 1.30 8.77
CA GLY A 53 11.83 0.38 7.64
C GLY A 53 11.36 0.99 6.32
N TRP A 54 11.81 0.39 5.22
CA TRP A 54 11.35 0.71 3.88
C TRP A 54 11.46 -0.49 2.95
N CYS A 55 10.64 -0.46 1.89
CA CYS A 55 10.82 -1.28 0.71
C CYS A 55 10.36 -0.49 -0.52
N LEU A 56 11.29 -0.17 -1.42
CA LEU A 56 10.95 0.40 -2.71
C LEU A 56 10.64 -0.74 -3.67
N MET A 57 9.42 -0.73 -4.21
CA MET A 57 8.99 -1.61 -5.29
C MET A 57 9.13 -0.86 -6.62
N GLY A 58 8.70 -1.40 -7.76
CA GLY A 58 8.74 -0.65 -9.03
C GLY A 58 7.75 0.51 -9.10
N ASN A 59 6.49 0.25 -8.73
CA ASN A 59 5.38 1.20 -8.87
C ASN A 59 4.85 1.77 -7.54
N HIS A 60 5.40 1.36 -6.41
CA HIS A 60 5.01 1.86 -5.09
C HIS A 60 6.15 1.70 -4.08
N VAL A 61 5.95 2.26 -2.89
CA VAL A 61 6.88 2.16 -1.77
C VAL A 61 6.10 1.97 -0.49
N HIS A 62 6.62 1.10 0.39
CA HIS A 62 6.19 0.99 1.78
C HIS A 62 7.25 1.56 2.70
N LEU A 63 6.82 2.34 3.70
CA LEU A 63 7.67 2.97 4.71
C LEU A 63 7.08 2.70 6.10
N LEU A 64 7.95 2.54 7.09
CA LEU A 64 7.59 2.48 8.50
C LEU A 64 8.27 3.65 9.21
N LEU A 65 7.48 4.65 9.59
CA LEU A 65 7.97 5.96 10.02
C LEU A 65 7.36 6.36 11.36
N LYS A 66 8.15 7.03 12.21
CA LYS A 66 7.65 7.75 13.37
C LYS A 66 7.66 9.25 13.12
N GLU A 67 6.59 9.94 13.52
CA GLU A 67 6.52 11.39 13.55
C GLU A 67 7.65 12.00 14.40
N GLY A 68 8.15 13.15 13.96
CA GLY A 68 9.12 13.95 14.70
C GLY A 68 8.50 15.28 15.10
N ASN A 69 9.13 16.39 14.71
CA ASN A 69 8.69 17.74 15.09
C ASN A 69 7.53 18.28 14.23
N GLU A 70 7.07 17.52 13.25
CA GLU A 70 5.92 17.86 12.42
C GLU A 70 5.08 16.61 12.13
N ASN A 71 3.81 16.82 11.79
CA ASN A 71 2.92 15.72 11.39
C ASN A 71 3.48 14.99 10.16
N ILE A 72 3.30 13.67 10.11
CA ILE A 72 3.74 12.79 9.04
C ILE A 72 3.21 13.24 7.68
N SER A 73 2.01 13.85 7.67
CA SER A 73 1.42 14.40 6.45
C SER A 73 2.24 15.52 5.80
N THR A 74 2.87 16.36 6.62
CA THR A 74 3.75 17.45 6.16
C THR A 74 5.05 16.85 5.62
N THR A 75 5.65 15.92 6.35
CA THR A 75 6.89 15.25 5.92
C THR A 75 6.69 14.48 4.62
N MET A 76 5.62 13.69 4.51
CA MET A 76 5.31 12.93 3.30
C MET A 76 4.98 13.84 2.10
N LYS A 77 4.33 15.00 2.33
CA LYS A 77 4.12 16.01 1.28
C LYS A 77 5.47 16.52 0.75
N ARG A 78 6.40 16.86 1.66
CA ARG A 78 7.73 17.35 1.30
C ARG A 78 8.56 16.31 0.53
N ILE A 79 8.56 15.05 1.00
CA ILE A 79 9.19 13.92 0.31
C ILE A 79 8.61 13.77 -1.10
N GLY A 80 7.28 13.67 -1.19
CA GLY A 80 6.59 13.48 -2.46
C GLY A 80 6.88 14.59 -3.46
N VAL A 81 6.72 15.85 -3.07
CA VAL A 81 6.98 17.01 -3.95
C VAL A 81 8.42 17.03 -4.44
N SER A 82 9.39 16.80 -3.54
CA SER A 82 10.80 16.79 -3.93
C SER A 82 11.14 15.67 -4.91
N TYR A 83 10.55 14.48 -4.73
CA TYR A 83 10.81 13.37 -5.63
C TYR A 83 10.14 13.57 -6.99
N VAL A 84 8.88 14.01 -7.02
CA VAL A 84 8.17 14.33 -8.28
C VAL A 84 8.92 15.39 -9.07
N TRP A 85 9.48 16.42 -8.41
CA TRP A 85 10.30 17.41 -9.10
C TRP A 85 11.50 16.77 -9.79
N PHE A 86 12.27 15.93 -9.09
CA PHE A 86 13.40 15.22 -9.69
C PHE A 86 12.95 14.32 -10.86
N TYR A 87 11.92 13.51 -10.64
CA TYR A 87 11.39 12.58 -11.64
C TYR A 87 10.97 13.31 -12.92
N ASN A 88 10.21 14.40 -12.78
CA ASN A 88 9.75 15.19 -13.92
C ASN A 88 10.90 15.85 -14.69
N GLN A 89 11.95 16.28 -14.01
CA GLN A 89 13.16 16.81 -14.66
C GLN A 89 13.91 15.70 -15.42
N LYS A 90 14.13 14.54 -14.79
CA LYS A 90 14.87 13.42 -15.37
C LYS A 90 14.16 12.83 -16.60
N TYR A 91 12.87 12.55 -16.46
CA TYR A 91 12.06 11.90 -17.50
C TYR A 91 11.34 12.87 -18.45
N LYS A 92 11.58 14.19 -18.29
CA LYS A 92 10.95 15.25 -19.09
C LYS A 92 9.41 15.16 -19.10
N THR A 93 8.83 14.78 -17.97
CA THR A 93 7.38 14.67 -17.76
C THR A 93 6.84 15.88 -17.01
N VAL A 94 5.51 16.05 -17.03
CA VAL A 94 4.81 17.09 -16.28
C VAL A 94 3.64 16.50 -15.50
N GLY A 95 3.22 17.19 -14.42
CA GLY A 95 2.04 16.82 -13.63
C GLY A 95 2.33 15.82 -12.50
N HIS A 96 1.29 15.06 -12.14
CA HIS A 96 1.31 14.16 -10.98
C HIS A 96 1.98 12.82 -11.30
N LEU A 97 2.92 12.40 -10.44
CA LEU A 97 3.51 11.06 -10.47
C LEU A 97 2.72 10.05 -9.62
N PHE A 98 2.27 10.48 -8.43
CA PHE A 98 1.55 9.61 -7.50
C PHE A 98 0.03 9.62 -7.73
N GLN A 99 -0.62 8.49 -7.50
CA GLN A 99 -2.04 8.28 -7.75
C GLN A 99 -2.96 9.15 -6.88
N ASP A 100 -2.64 9.27 -5.60
CA ASP A 100 -3.32 10.11 -4.62
C ASP A 100 -2.30 10.47 -3.52
N ARG A 101 -2.76 11.07 -2.43
CA ARG A 101 -1.98 11.16 -1.18
C ARG A 101 -1.59 9.76 -0.72
N TYR A 102 -0.52 9.67 0.07
CA TYR A 102 -0.11 8.41 0.71
C TYR A 102 -1.26 7.78 1.52
N LYS A 103 -1.33 6.45 1.51
CA LYS A 103 -2.12 5.66 2.47
C LYS A 103 -1.33 5.48 3.76
N SER A 104 -2.02 5.37 4.89
CA SER A 104 -1.36 5.10 6.17
C SER A 104 -2.23 4.31 7.14
N GLU A 105 -1.62 3.41 7.88
CA GLU A 105 -2.17 2.69 9.04
C GLU A 105 -1.42 3.13 10.30
N GLN A 106 -2.12 3.34 11.42
CA GLN A 106 -1.49 3.63 12.71
C GLN A 106 -0.92 2.34 13.30
N ILE A 107 0.18 2.43 14.05
CA ILE A 107 0.77 1.28 14.74
C ILE A 107 0.77 1.56 16.23
N GLU A 108 -0.06 0.84 16.98
CA GLU A 108 -0.26 1.10 18.41
C GLU A 108 0.27 0.00 19.33
N THR A 109 0.72 -1.13 18.76
CA THR A 109 1.28 -2.23 19.54
C THR A 109 2.57 -2.76 18.92
N ASP A 110 3.42 -3.37 19.76
CA ASP A 110 4.68 -3.95 19.33
C ASP A 110 4.46 -5.17 18.42
N GLU A 111 3.42 -5.98 18.66
CA GLU A 111 3.09 -7.12 17.81
C GLU A 111 2.73 -6.67 16.39
N TYR A 112 1.95 -5.58 16.28
CA TYR A 112 1.60 -5.04 14.98
C TYR A 112 2.78 -4.33 14.32
N LEU A 113 3.65 -3.67 15.09
CA LEU A 113 4.91 -3.13 14.60
C LEU A 113 5.78 -4.21 13.94
N LEU A 114 5.94 -5.36 14.62
CA LEU A 114 6.67 -6.51 14.12
C LEU A 114 6.02 -7.12 12.87
N THR A 115 4.68 -7.21 12.85
CA THR A 115 3.92 -7.65 11.68
C THR A 115 4.19 -6.76 10.46
N VAL A 116 4.13 -5.44 10.64
CA VAL A 116 4.34 -4.48 9.55
C VAL A 116 5.77 -4.50 9.02
N ILE A 117 6.79 -4.54 9.89
CA ILE A 117 8.18 -4.57 9.41
C ILE A 117 8.46 -5.85 8.61
N ARG A 118 7.95 -7.00 9.06
CA ARG A 118 8.04 -8.26 8.31
C ARG A 118 7.33 -8.18 6.98
N TYR A 119 6.10 -7.65 6.96
CA TYR A 119 5.35 -7.42 5.73
C TYR A 119 6.15 -6.57 4.73
N ILE A 120 6.74 -5.45 5.18
CA ILE A 120 7.53 -4.55 4.33
C ILE A 120 8.71 -5.29 3.70
N HIS A 121 9.47 -6.06 4.49
CA HIS A 121 10.63 -6.79 3.99
C HIS A 121 10.28 -7.97 3.09
N GLN A 122 9.13 -8.61 3.31
CA GLN A 122 8.68 -9.74 2.50
C GLN A 122 7.92 -9.31 1.24
N ASN A 123 7.56 -8.04 1.09
CA ASN A 123 6.80 -7.56 -0.07
C ASN A 123 7.43 -7.92 -1.43
N PRO A 124 8.77 -7.79 -1.64
CA PRO A 124 9.42 -8.24 -2.87
C PRO A 124 9.30 -9.74 -3.13
N VAL A 125 9.29 -10.55 -2.07
CA VAL A 125 9.14 -12.01 -2.17
C VAL A 125 7.69 -12.37 -2.52
N LYS A 126 6.72 -11.77 -1.83
CA LYS A 126 5.28 -11.95 -2.12
C LYS A 126 4.93 -11.52 -3.55
N ALA A 127 5.59 -10.49 -4.07
CA ALA A 127 5.43 -10.01 -5.45
C ALA A 127 6.24 -10.80 -6.50
N GLY A 128 7.08 -11.76 -6.10
CA GLY A 128 7.91 -12.57 -6.99
C GLY A 128 9.15 -11.87 -7.57
N PHE A 129 9.52 -10.69 -7.07
CA PHE A 129 10.71 -9.94 -7.50
C PHE A 129 12.01 -10.42 -6.83
N ALA A 130 11.91 -11.13 -5.71
CA ALA A 130 13.04 -11.60 -4.93
C ALA A 130 12.78 -13.01 -4.41
N LYS A 131 13.84 -13.84 -4.31
CA LYS A 131 13.73 -15.19 -3.71
C LYS A 131 13.66 -15.12 -2.19
N THR A 132 14.38 -14.16 -1.60
CA THR A 132 14.42 -13.92 -0.15
C THR A 132 14.41 -12.42 0.15
N PRO A 133 13.97 -11.98 1.33
CA PRO A 133 14.03 -10.56 1.73
C PRO A 133 15.45 -9.99 1.59
N ALA A 134 16.46 -10.80 1.89
CA ALA A 134 17.88 -10.45 1.81
C ALA A 134 18.45 -10.29 0.40
N SER A 135 17.67 -10.55 -0.66
CA SER A 135 18.06 -10.37 -2.06
C SER A 135 17.52 -9.09 -2.70
N TRP A 136 16.65 -8.35 -2.01
CA TRP A 136 16.12 -7.09 -2.51
C TRP A 136 16.84 -5.89 -1.89
N ARG A 137 17.80 -5.32 -2.63
CA ARG A 137 18.66 -4.25 -2.09
C ARG A 137 17.92 -2.94 -1.75
N TRP A 138 16.75 -2.71 -2.33
CA TRP A 138 15.96 -1.50 -2.12
C TRP A 138 15.04 -1.61 -0.90
N SER A 139 15.45 -2.40 0.09
CA SER A 139 14.75 -2.58 1.36
C SER A 139 15.69 -2.37 2.54
N SER A 140 15.14 -1.89 3.66
CA SER A 140 15.82 -1.82 4.95
C SER A 140 16.28 -3.16 5.49
N CYS A 141 15.78 -4.28 4.95
CA CYS A 141 16.16 -5.63 5.36
C CYS A 141 17.69 -5.83 5.39
N PHE A 142 18.42 -5.16 4.48
CA PHE A 142 19.88 -5.21 4.46
C PHE A 142 20.48 -4.68 5.77
N GLY A 143 20.03 -3.53 6.25
CA GLY A 143 20.51 -2.96 7.51
C GLY A 143 20.21 -3.83 8.73
N TYR A 144 19.01 -4.41 8.78
CA TYR A 144 18.67 -5.38 9.82
C TYR A 144 19.55 -6.63 9.78
N TYR A 145 19.99 -7.05 8.60
CA TYR A 145 20.80 -8.25 8.40
C TYR A 145 22.31 -7.96 8.46
N GLY A 146 22.69 -6.75 8.89
CA GLY A 146 24.09 -6.33 8.99
C GLY A 146 24.80 -6.11 7.64
N LYS A 147 24.05 -6.00 6.55
CA LYS A 147 24.58 -5.65 5.22
C LYS A 147 24.61 -4.14 5.04
N GLU A 148 25.51 -3.69 4.16
CA GLU A 148 25.59 -2.30 3.75
C GLU A 148 24.31 -1.87 3.01
N TYR A 149 23.85 -0.66 3.31
CA TYR A 149 22.72 -0.03 2.64
C TYR A 149 22.99 1.46 2.42
N GLU A 150 22.39 1.98 1.35
CA GLU A 150 22.55 3.35 0.91
C GLU A 150 21.20 4.08 0.98
N PRO A 151 21.13 5.30 1.54
CA PRO A 151 22.22 6.04 2.17
C PRO A 151 22.44 5.63 3.64
N VAL A 152 23.70 5.65 4.08
CA VAL A 152 24.09 5.34 5.46
C VAL A 152 23.33 6.18 6.48
N ALA A 153 23.02 5.63 7.66
CA ALA A 153 22.29 6.31 8.75
C ALA A 153 20.85 6.74 8.39
N LEU A 154 20.26 6.14 7.35
CA LEU A 154 18.83 6.25 7.11
C LEU A 154 18.02 5.44 8.14
N LEU A 155 18.44 4.21 8.46
CA LEU A 155 17.72 3.29 9.33
C LEU A 155 17.88 3.62 10.83
N ASP A 156 16.78 3.55 11.59
CA ASP A 156 16.74 3.54 13.06
C ASP A 156 16.32 2.15 13.55
N ASP A 157 17.22 1.18 13.56
CA ASP A 157 16.92 -0.23 13.87
C ASP A 157 16.75 -0.53 15.36
N GLN A 158 17.20 0.38 16.24
CA GLN A 158 17.29 0.17 17.69
C GLN A 158 15.95 -0.22 18.34
N LEU A 159 14.85 0.45 17.97
CA LEU A 159 13.54 0.15 18.53
C LEU A 159 13.13 -1.29 18.21
N ILE A 160 13.25 -1.68 16.94
CA ILE A 160 12.78 -2.99 16.46
C ILE A 160 13.68 -4.11 16.96
N LEU A 161 15.01 -3.96 16.84
CA LEU A 161 15.95 -4.96 17.36
C LEU A 161 15.85 -5.12 18.88
N GLY A 162 15.56 -4.03 19.60
CA GLY A 162 15.36 -4.05 21.05
C GLY A 162 14.16 -4.88 21.52
N LEU A 163 13.20 -5.19 20.64
CA LEU A 163 12.08 -6.09 20.95
C LEU A 163 12.47 -7.57 20.96
N PHE A 164 13.64 -7.93 20.40
CA PHE A 164 14.13 -9.30 20.35
C PHE A 164 15.13 -9.58 21.47
N ALA A 165 16.21 -8.79 21.52
CA ALA A 165 17.23 -8.97 22.55
C ALA A 165 18.01 -7.68 22.87
N HIS A 166 18.60 -7.62 24.07
CA HIS A 166 19.52 -6.53 24.44
C HIS A 166 20.87 -6.60 23.71
N ASN A 167 21.34 -7.81 23.38
CA ASN A 167 22.57 -7.99 22.62
C ASN A 167 22.27 -7.82 21.13
N GLN A 168 22.98 -6.90 20.47
CA GLN A 168 22.71 -6.54 19.08
C GLN A 168 22.90 -7.69 18.09
N THR A 169 23.87 -8.58 18.32
CA THR A 169 24.10 -9.75 17.46
C THR A 169 22.94 -10.74 17.59
N VAL A 170 22.57 -11.08 18.83
CA VAL A 170 21.44 -11.98 19.12
C VAL A 170 20.14 -11.41 18.56
N ALA A 171 19.89 -10.12 18.76
CA ALA A 171 18.70 -9.45 18.25
C ALA A 171 18.59 -9.52 16.72
N ARG A 172 19.70 -9.42 16.00
CA ARG A 172 19.72 -9.53 14.53
C ARG A 172 19.44 -10.96 14.07
N ASP A 173 20.00 -11.95 14.74
CA ASP A 173 19.78 -13.36 14.42
C ASP A 173 18.31 -13.73 14.66
N GLU A 174 17.75 -13.38 15.82
CA GLU A 174 16.33 -13.60 16.12
C GLU A 174 15.39 -12.81 15.20
N PHE A 175 15.72 -11.55 14.88
CA PHE A 175 14.97 -10.76 13.91
C PHE A 175 14.97 -11.43 12.53
N LYS A 176 16.12 -11.96 12.10
CA LYS A 176 16.24 -12.64 10.81
C LYS A 176 15.37 -13.89 10.77
N ASP A 177 15.42 -14.71 11.82
CA ASP A 177 14.57 -15.90 11.92
C ASP A 177 13.08 -15.52 11.87
N PHE A 178 12.68 -14.49 12.64
CA PHE A 178 11.32 -13.94 12.59
C PHE A 178 10.92 -13.44 11.20
N ASN A 179 11.83 -12.72 10.52
CA ASN A 179 11.56 -12.04 9.26
C ASN A 179 11.53 -13.01 8.07
N GLU A 180 12.15 -14.19 8.17
CA GLU A 180 12.15 -15.23 7.14
C GLU A 180 11.01 -16.26 7.30
N ILE A 181 10.29 -16.25 8.43
CA ILE A 181 9.11 -17.09 8.63
C ILE A 181 8.03 -16.74 7.58
N LYS A 182 7.55 -17.78 6.88
CA LYS A 182 6.39 -17.69 6.00
C LYS A 182 5.15 -17.31 6.82
N ASN A 183 4.39 -16.34 6.31
CA ASN A 183 3.19 -15.82 6.94
C ASN A 183 2.21 -15.35 5.86
N ASP A 184 0.97 -15.14 6.29
CA ASP A 184 -0.09 -14.54 5.48
C ASP A 184 -0.41 -13.11 5.95
N ASP A 185 0.59 -12.39 6.47
CA ASP A 185 0.40 -11.02 6.96
C ASP A 185 -0.16 -10.14 5.85
N GLN A 186 -1.26 -9.45 6.15
CA GLN A 186 -1.91 -8.49 5.27
C GLN A 186 -1.87 -7.11 5.93
N CYS A 187 -1.25 -6.13 5.27
CA CYS A 187 -1.13 -4.74 5.72
C CYS A 187 -1.23 -3.85 4.49
N LEU A 188 -1.86 -2.67 4.55
CA LEU A 188 -2.01 -1.72 3.42
C LEU A 188 -2.06 -2.34 1.99
N ASP A 189 -2.68 -3.52 1.85
CA ASP A 189 -2.58 -4.28 0.62
C ASP A 189 -3.38 -3.59 -0.46
N ASP A 190 -2.81 -3.52 -1.66
CA ASP A 190 -3.61 -3.21 -2.83
C ASP A 190 -4.28 -4.49 -3.26
N LYS A 191 -5.44 -4.79 -2.66
CA LYS A 191 -6.35 -5.80 -3.19
C LYS A 191 -6.66 -5.43 -4.64
N TYR A 192 -5.91 -6.01 -5.57
CA TYR A 192 -6.19 -5.87 -6.99
C TYR A 192 -7.41 -6.75 -7.25
N ILE A 193 -8.57 -6.14 -7.08
CA ILE A 193 -9.81 -6.69 -7.56
C ILE A 193 -9.68 -6.73 -9.08
N LYS A 194 -9.39 -7.91 -9.64
CA LYS A 194 -9.43 -8.13 -11.08
C LYS A 194 -10.83 -7.73 -11.54
N LYS A 195 -10.91 -6.72 -12.41
CA LYS A 195 -12.19 -6.38 -13.03
C LYS A 195 -12.62 -7.55 -13.89
N LEU A 196 -13.82 -8.04 -13.65
CA LEU A 196 -14.43 -9.06 -14.48
C LEU A 196 -14.69 -8.45 -15.87
N THR A 197 -14.55 -9.24 -16.91
CA THR A 197 -15.14 -8.96 -18.22
C THR A 197 -16.68 -8.99 -18.11
N ASP A 198 -17.39 -8.48 -19.11
CA ASP A 198 -18.86 -8.50 -19.07
C ASP A 198 -19.40 -9.94 -19.09
N GLU A 199 -18.69 -10.88 -19.74
CA GLU A 199 -19.00 -12.32 -19.73
C GLU A 199 -18.78 -12.96 -18.35
N GLU A 200 -17.61 -12.74 -17.73
CA GLU A 200 -17.34 -13.22 -16.38
C GLU A 200 -18.34 -12.62 -15.37
N ALA A 201 -18.68 -11.34 -15.52
CA ALA A 201 -19.65 -10.66 -14.67
C ALA A 201 -21.07 -11.26 -14.80
N LEU A 202 -21.50 -11.61 -16.01
CA LEU A 202 -22.76 -12.32 -16.26
C LEU A 202 -22.77 -13.69 -15.58
N GLN A 203 -21.67 -14.44 -15.67
CA GLN A 203 -21.54 -15.75 -15.02
C GLN A 203 -21.67 -15.62 -13.49
N GLU A 204 -20.99 -14.65 -12.88
CA GLU A 204 -21.07 -14.43 -11.43
C GLU A 204 -22.47 -13.97 -10.98
N ILE A 205 -23.14 -13.11 -11.75
CA ILE A 205 -24.53 -12.72 -11.45
C ILE A 205 -25.46 -13.93 -11.53
N ASN A 206 -25.30 -14.78 -12.54
CA ASN A 206 -26.14 -15.98 -12.71
C ASN A 206 -25.94 -17.00 -11.57
N LYS A 207 -24.74 -17.07 -10.98
CA LYS A 207 -24.46 -17.91 -9.80
C LYS A 207 -25.26 -17.51 -8.56
N LEU A 208 -25.73 -16.27 -8.46
CA LEU A 208 -26.61 -15.85 -7.36
C LEU A 208 -27.99 -16.53 -7.40
N GLN A 209 -28.30 -17.29 -8.47
CA GLN A 209 -29.54 -18.06 -8.61
C GLN A 209 -30.79 -17.23 -8.26
N LEU A 210 -30.85 -16.01 -8.79
CA LEU A 210 -31.90 -15.04 -8.47
C LEU A 210 -33.32 -15.50 -8.89
N GLY A 211 -33.45 -16.64 -9.59
CA GLY A 211 -34.72 -17.23 -10.01
C GLY A 211 -35.51 -16.37 -11.00
N LEU A 212 -34.86 -15.37 -11.60
CA LEU A 212 -35.45 -14.34 -12.44
C LEU A 212 -34.52 -14.06 -13.61
N ASP A 213 -35.11 -13.79 -14.77
CA ASP A 213 -34.38 -13.25 -15.91
C ASP A 213 -33.84 -11.83 -15.59
N LEU A 214 -32.64 -11.52 -16.05
CA LEU A 214 -31.96 -10.26 -15.76
C LEU A 214 -32.77 -9.06 -16.28
N GLU A 215 -33.45 -9.20 -17.40
CA GLU A 215 -34.35 -8.17 -17.93
C GLU A 215 -35.57 -7.91 -17.03
N ALA A 216 -36.03 -8.92 -16.30
CA ALA A 216 -37.17 -8.80 -15.40
C ALA A 216 -36.84 -7.94 -14.16
N ILE A 217 -35.57 -7.88 -13.76
CA ILE A 217 -35.10 -7.11 -12.61
C ILE A 217 -35.45 -5.62 -12.75
N LYS A 218 -35.38 -5.07 -13.98
CA LYS A 218 -35.73 -3.67 -14.27
C LYS A 218 -37.19 -3.34 -13.95
N LYS A 219 -38.09 -4.31 -14.11
CA LYS A 219 -39.55 -4.17 -13.93
C LYS A 219 -40.01 -4.39 -12.48
N LEU A 220 -39.12 -4.85 -11.60
CA LEU A 220 -39.46 -5.10 -10.20
C LEU A 220 -39.77 -3.80 -9.42
N PRO A 221 -40.63 -3.88 -8.39
CA PRO A 221 -40.81 -2.79 -7.43
C PRO A 221 -39.48 -2.34 -6.84
N LYS A 222 -39.33 -1.03 -6.63
CA LYS A 222 -38.07 -0.39 -6.17
C LYS A 222 -37.43 -1.10 -4.98
N THR A 223 -38.22 -1.51 -4.00
CA THR A 223 -37.74 -2.21 -2.79
C THR A 223 -37.09 -3.55 -3.13
N LYS A 224 -37.77 -4.42 -3.90
CA LYS A 224 -37.24 -5.72 -4.31
C LYS A 224 -36.04 -5.59 -5.26
N ARG A 225 -36.11 -4.66 -6.21
CA ARG A 225 -35.03 -4.39 -7.16
C ARG A 225 -33.74 -3.95 -6.44
N ASN A 226 -33.87 -3.06 -5.45
CA ASN A 226 -32.71 -2.52 -4.76
C ASN A 226 -32.00 -3.59 -3.90
N VAL A 227 -32.76 -4.50 -3.29
CA VAL A 227 -32.17 -5.65 -2.57
C VAL A 227 -31.32 -6.50 -3.51
N ILE A 228 -31.83 -6.83 -4.70
CA ILE A 228 -31.11 -7.63 -5.70
C ILE A 228 -29.87 -6.88 -6.21
N ILE A 229 -29.99 -5.58 -6.53
CA ILE A 229 -28.84 -4.77 -6.95
C ILE A 229 -27.77 -4.72 -5.84
N SER A 230 -28.18 -4.60 -4.58
CA SER A 230 -27.26 -4.60 -3.43
C SER A 230 -26.50 -5.92 -3.33
N GLN A 231 -27.15 -7.06 -3.55
CA GLN A 231 -26.50 -8.37 -3.62
C GLN A 231 -25.53 -8.47 -4.81
N ILE A 232 -25.91 -7.99 -6.00
CA ILE A 232 -25.02 -7.99 -7.17
C ILE A 232 -23.78 -7.11 -6.92
N LYS A 233 -23.91 -6.00 -6.20
CA LYS A 233 -22.80 -5.10 -5.85
C LYS A 233 -21.77 -5.73 -4.92
N THR A 234 -22.09 -6.80 -4.20
CA THR A 234 -21.11 -7.49 -3.34
C THR A 234 -20.20 -8.42 -4.14
N ILE A 235 -20.48 -8.67 -5.42
CA ILE A 235 -19.61 -9.49 -6.28
C ILE A 235 -18.30 -8.72 -6.52
N GLU A 236 -17.20 -9.30 -6.06
CA GLU A 236 -15.87 -8.75 -6.24
C GLU A 236 -15.51 -8.73 -7.75
N GLY A 237 -15.02 -7.59 -8.25
CA GLY A 237 -14.66 -7.44 -9.67
C GLY A 237 -15.71 -6.78 -10.55
N LEU A 238 -16.95 -6.60 -10.08
CA LEU A 238 -17.99 -5.89 -10.81
C LEU A 238 -17.97 -4.37 -10.53
N THR A 239 -18.04 -3.58 -11.59
CA THR A 239 -18.26 -2.13 -11.47
C THR A 239 -19.75 -1.79 -11.56
N GLN A 240 -20.17 -0.69 -10.94
CA GLN A 240 -21.57 -0.22 -11.04
C GLN A 240 -22.01 0.06 -12.50
N ARG A 241 -21.06 0.45 -13.36
CA ARG A 241 -21.31 0.62 -14.81
C ARG A 241 -21.55 -0.70 -15.53
N GLN A 242 -20.86 -1.77 -15.12
CA GLN A 242 -21.12 -3.11 -15.65
C GLN A 242 -22.49 -3.59 -15.24
N ILE A 243 -22.85 -3.42 -13.96
CA ILE A 243 -24.19 -3.76 -13.47
C ILE A 243 -25.27 -2.99 -14.25
N ALA A 244 -25.07 -1.69 -14.47
CA ALA A 244 -26.00 -0.85 -15.23
C ALA A 244 -26.20 -1.35 -16.67
N ARG A 245 -25.11 -1.71 -17.36
CA ARG A 245 -25.16 -2.25 -18.73
C ARG A 245 -25.81 -3.63 -18.78
N ILE A 246 -25.41 -4.55 -17.90
CA ILE A 246 -25.91 -5.94 -17.86
C ILE A 246 -27.40 -5.97 -17.54
N LEU A 247 -27.86 -5.17 -16.57
CA LEU A 247 -29.27 -5.14 -16.17
C LEU A 247 -30.12 -4.16 -17.01
N ASN A 248 -29.50 -3.41 -17.92
CA ASN A 248 -30.15 -2.34 -18.68
C ASN A 248 -30.91 -1.33 -17.80
N ILE A 249 -30.29 -0.96 -16.66
CA ILE A 249 -30.79 -0.01 -15.66
C ILE A 249 -29.84 1.19 -15.60
N SER A 250 -30.36 2.40 -15.39
CA SER A 250 -29.49 3.59 -15.33
C SER A 250 -28.50 3.54 -14.16
N GLU A 251 -27.29 4.06 -14.38
CA GLU A 251 -26.22 4.10 -13.36
C GLU A 251 -26.69 4.78 -12.07
N ASN A 252 -27.53 5.82 -12.15
CA ASN A 252 -28.08 6.51 -10.98
C ASN A 252 -29.00 5.62 -10.13
N VAL A 253 -29.74 4.71 -10.74
CA VAL A 253 -30.58 3.75 -10.01
C VAL A 253 -29.69 2.70 -9.35
N ILE A 254 -28.65 2.22 -10.05
CA ILE A 254 -27.67 1.31 -9.47
C ILE A 254 -26.98 1.99 -8.29
N PHE A 255 -26.50 3.23 -8.43
CA PHE A 255 -25.80 3.97 -7.38
C PHE A 255 -26.64 4.12 -6.10
N LYS A 256 -27.95 4.40 -6.24
CA LYS A 256 -28.89 4.64 -5.12
C LYS A 256 -29.46 3.37 -4.48
N ALA A 257 -29.36 2.23 -5.16
CA ALA A 257 -29.82 0.93 -4.65
C ALA A 257 -28.86 0.36 -3.62
#